data_AF-A0AAC9K661-F1
#
_entry.id   AF-A0AAC9K661-F1
#
_cell.length_a   1.000
_cell.length_b   1.000
_cell.length_c   1.000
_cell.angle_alpha   90.00
_cell.angle_beta   90.00
_cell.angle_gamma   90.00
#
_symmetry.space_group_name_H-M   'P 1'
#
loop_
_entity.id
_entity.type
_entity.pdbx_description
1 polymer ?
#
loop_
_entity_poly.entity_id
_entity_poly.type
_entity_poly.pdbx_seq_one_letter_code
_entity_poly.pdbx_strand_id
1 'polypeptide(L)'
;MHGTISGTRSLSRQESGMISRIQWLTPGRIRIALAWLVFGGALGMAGWQGMHWQRALRDTHLMKQLRHRNDVVIPPNAAPEVYVARGRYLLEMGKYEDARSVLEHMQHAPPHLRAMLSYDIANTMMRRAIDEIDNDALEKSIPLVISAKQDYRRALKDDPLNWDMKFNLDVAMRMVRDFPAAEQEEGDSLPATKKLWPNMPGQPQGLP
;
A
#
# COMPACT_ATOMS: atom_id res chain seq x y z
N MET A 1 91.37 68.68 -9.14
CA MET A 1 90.37 69.76 -9.30
C MET A 1 89.08 69.13 -9.82
N HIS A 2 87.99 69.34 -9.05
CA HIS A 2 86.55 69.28 -9.40
C HIS A 2 86.00 67.99 -10.05
N GLY A 3 85.05 67.25 -9.46
CA GLY A 3 83.70 67.65 -8.98
C GLY A 3 82.72 67.58 -10.17
N THR A 4 81.48 67.09 -10.14
CA THR A 4 80.55 66.65 -9.10
C THR A 4 79.28 66.11 -9.81
N ILE A 5 78.74 64.99 -9.32
CA ILE A 5 77.32 64.72 -8.96
C ILE A 5 76.20 64.87 -10.02
N SER A 6 75.44 63.79 -10.23
CA SER A 6 73.96 63.65 -10.05
C SER A 6 73.47 62.45 -10.87
N GLY A 7 72.97 61.37 -10.24
CA GLY A 7 71.54 61.16 -9.99
C GLY A 7 70.91 60.37 -11.17
N THR A 8 70.29 59.21 -11.02
CA THR A 8 69.05 58.97 -10.27
C THR A 8 68.78 57.47 -10.06
N ARG A 9 67.98 57.20 -9.02
CA ARG A 9 67.44 55.89 -8.62
C ARG A 9 66.39 55.36 -9.60
N SER A 10 66.37 54.03 -9.80
CA SER A 10 65.14 53.22 -9.92
C SER A 10 65.52 51.75 -9.63
N LEU A 11 65.26 51.26 -8.41
CA LEU A 11 64.03 50.62 -7.94
C LEU A 11 63.69 49.28 -8.61
N SER A 12 63.68 48.25 -7.75
CA SER A 12 62.89 47.02 -7.77
C SER A 12 63.11 46.01 -8.90
N ARG A 13 64.14 45.17 -8.71
CA ARG A 13 64.20 43.80 -9.21
C ARG A 13 63.37 42.88 -8.30
N GLN A 14 62.04 42.86 -8.44
CA GLN A 14 61.20 41.83 -7.80
C GLN A 14 59.80 41.70 -8.44
N GLU A 15 59.73 41.41 -9.73
CA GLU A 15 58.49 40.90 -10.35
C GLU A 15 58.81 39.71 -11.25
N SER A 16 58.96 38.52 -10.66
CA SER A 16 58.92 37.26 -11.38
C SER A 16 58.79 36.12 -10.37
N GLY A 17 57.55 35.73 -10.05
CA GLY A 17 57.37 34.55 -9.20
C GLY A 17 55.99 34.27 -8.61
N MET A 18 54.91 34.93 -9.04
CA MET A 18 53.57 34.67 -8.46
C MET A 18 52.42 34.53 -9.45
N ILE A 19 52.65 34.06 -10.69
CA ILE A 19 51.53 33.68 -11.58
C ILE A 19 51.83 32.37 -12.34
N SER A 20 52.09 31.27 -11.63
CA SER A 20 52.18 29.96 -12.28
C SER A 20 51.72 28.80 -11.38
N ARG A 21 50.72 29.04 -10.51
CA ARG A 21 50.20 28.00 -9.61
C ARG A 21 48.83 27.43 -9.97
N ILE A 22 48.36 27.64 -11.21
CA ILE A 22 47.12 27.03 -11.73
C ILE A 22 47.39 26.41 -13.11
N GLN A 23 48.24 25.38 -13.17
CA GLN A 23 48.43 24.55 -14.38
C GLN A 23 48.15 23.06 -14.12
N TRP A 24 47.56 22.69 -12.99
CA TRP A 24 47.48 21.29 -12.52
C TRP A 24 46.26 20.50 -12.98
N LEU A 25 45.42 21.05 -13.86
CA LEU A 25 44.36 20.31 -14.53
C LEU A 25 44.71 20.16 -16.01
N THR A 26 45.61 19.22 -16.33
CA THR A 26 45.69 18.77 -17.72
C THR A 26 44.32 18.20 -18.11
N PRO A 27 43.76 18.55 -19.28
CA PRO A 27 42.43 18.12 -19.69
C PRO A 27 42.27 16.58 -19.65
N GLY A 28 43.37 15.83 -19.78
CA GLY A 28 43.40 14.38 -19.58
C GLY A 28 43.06 13.91 -18.16
N ARG A 29 43.55 14.60 -17.11
CA ARG A 29 43.25 14.25 -15.71
C ARG A 29 41.79 14.48 -15.36
N ILE A 30 41.21 15.59 -15.86
CA ILE A 30 39.76 15.85 -15.70
C ILE A 30 38.95 14.76 -16.39
N ARG A 31 39.30 14.38 -17.63
CA ARG A 31 38.60 13.32 -18.37
C ARG A 31 38.66 11.97 -17.65
N ILE A 32 39.81 11.60 -17.09
CA ILE A 32 39.97 10.36 -16.31
C ILE A 32 39.13 10.43 -15.04
N ALA A 33 39.15 11.55 -14.30
CA ALA A 33 38.33 11.72 -13.11
C ALA A 33 36.82 11.64 -13.42
N LEU A 34 36.37 12.27 -14.52
CA LEU A 34 34.99 12.16 -15.01
C LEU A 34 34.64 10.71 -15.40
N ALA A 35 35.54 9.99 -16.06
CA ALA A 35 35.32 8.58 -16.41
C ALA A 35 35.16 7.72 -15.16
N TRP A 36 35.97 7.92 -14.12
CA TRP A 36 35.83 7.22 -12.85
C TRP A 36 34.54 7.59 -12.10
N LEU A 37 34.09 8.84 -12.16
CA LEU A 37 32.81 9.25 -11.58
C LEU A 37 31.63 8.57 -12.28
N VAL A 38 31.63 8.55 -13.62
CA VAL A 38 30.59 7.85 -14.40
C VAL A 38 30.61 6.35 -14.11
N PHE A 39 31.80 5.74 -14.07
CA PHE A 39 31.96 4.33 -13.75
C PHE A 39 31.48 3.99 -12.33
N GLY A 40 31.86 4.79 -11.33
CA GLY A 40 31.39 4.63 -9.95
C GLY A 40 29.87 4.80 -9.83
N GLY A 41 29.30 5.79 -10.53
CA GLY A 41 27.85 5.97 -10.60
C GLY A 41 27.13 4.79 -11.25
N ALA A 42 27.66 4.26 -12.35
CA ALA A 42 27.12 3.08 -13.02
C ALA A 42 27.18 1.82 -12.14
N LEU A 43 28.30 1.60 -11.43
CA LEU A 43 28.43 0.51 -10.47
C LEU A 43 27.44 0.64 -9.31
N GLY A 44 27.27 1.86 -8.77
CA GLY A 44 26.28 2.13 -7.73
C GLY A 44 24.86 1.82 -8.18
N MET A 45 24.49 2.27 -9.39
CA MET A 45 23.18 1.99 -9.99
C MET A 45 22.97 0.49 -10.24
N ALA A 46 23.98 -0.21 -10.77
CA ALA A 46 23.92 -1.65 -11.01
C ALA A 46 23.76 -2.43 -9.70
N GLY A 47 24.47 -2.05 -8.64
CA GLY A 47 24.32 -2.65 -7.31
C GLY A 47 22.93 -2.42 -6.72
N TRP A 48 22.40 -1.21 -6.85
CA TRP A 48 21.04 -0.87 -6.42
C TRP A 48 19.98 -1.68 -7.18
N GLN A 49 20.09 -1.75 -8.51
CA GLN A 49 19.20 -2.55 -9.36
C GLN A 49 19.28 -4.04 -9.02
N GLY A 50 20.49 -4.56 -8.76
CA GLY A 50 20.70 -5.94 -8.33
C GLY A 50 20.00 -6.26 -7.01
N MET A 51 20.07 -5.35 -6.03
CA MET A 51 19.34 -5.51 -4.77
C MET A 51 17.82 -5.52 -4.96
N HIS A 52 17.29 -4.64 -5.81
CA HIS A 52 15.86 -4.63 -6.14
C HIS A 52 15.41 -5.94 -6.80
N TRP A 53 16.21 -6.46 -7.73
CA TRP A 53 15.93 -7.74 -8.39
C TRP A 53 15.93 -8.92 -7.41
N GLN A 54 16.92 -8.97 -6.51
CA GLN A 54 17.01 -10.03 -5.51
C GLN A 54 15.80 -10.03 -4.56
N ARG A 55 15.31 -8.85 -4.16
CA ARG A 55 14.09 -8.73 -3.35
C ARG A 55 12.88 -9.27 -4.11
N ALA A 56 12.72 -8.91 -5.39
CA ALA A 56 11.62 -9.41 -6.22
C ALA A 56 11.63 -10.94 -6.38
N LEU A 57 12.81 -11.54 -6.59
CA LEU A 57 12.95 -12.99 -6.67
C LEU A 57 12.60 -13.69 -5.35
N ARG A 58 13.07 -13.14 -4.22
CA ARG A 58 12.75 -13.66 -2.88
C ARG A 58 11.24 -13.62 -2.64
N ASP A 59 10.60 -12.50 -2.93
CA ASP A 59 9.17 -12.30 -2.68
C ASP A 59 8.33 -13.23 -3.57
N THR A 60 8.73 -13.42 -4.83
CA THR A 60 8.13 -14.42 -5.74
C THR A 60 8.27 -15.84 -5.18
N HIS A 61 9.43 -16.18 -4.62
CA HIS A 61 9.66 -17.49 -4.01
C HIS A 61 8.77 -17.71 -2.78
N LEU A 62 8.64 -16.71 -1.90
CA LEU A 62 7.74 -16.76 -0.74
C LEU A 62 6.29 -16.99 -1.18
N MET A 63 5.81 -16.24 -2.17
CA MET A 63 4.47 -16.42 -2.73
C MET A 63 4.26 -17.82 -3.31
N LYS A 64 5.29 -18.41 -3.93
CA LYS A 64 5.24 -19.78 -4.43
C LYS A 64 5.15 -20.79 -3.28
N GLN A 65 5.93 -20.62 -2.22
CA GLN A 65 5.88 -21.50 -1.05
C GLN A 65 4.51 -21.47 -0.37
N LEU A 66 3.94 -20.28 -0.15
CA LEU A 66 2.61 -20.11 0.43
C LEU A 66 1.52 -20.78 -0.43
N ARG A 67 1.62 -20.66 -1.75
CA ARG A 67 0.69 -21.32 -2.69
C ARG A 67 0.79 -22.84 -2.68
N HIS A 68 1.97 -23.38 -2.36
CA HIS A 68 2.16 -24.82 -2.13
C HIS A 68 1.84 -25.23 -0.69
N ARG A 69 1.12 -24.38 0.07
CA ARG A 69 0.67 -24.63 1.45
C ARG A 69 1.82 -24.87 2.44
N ASN A 70 2.99 -24.32 2.15
CA ASN A 70 4.07 -24.29 3.11
C ASN A 70 3.94 -23.04 3.99
N ASP A 71 3.91 -23.24 5.31
CA ASP A 71 3.94 -22.12 6.26
C ASP A 71 5.34 -21.51 6.27
N VAL A 72 5.44 -20.23 5.94
CA VAL A 72 6.70 -19.50 5.87
C VAL A 72 6.57 -18.17 6.58
N VAL A 73 7.60 -17.82 7.34
CA VAL A 73 7.69 -16.54 8.05
C VAL A 73 7.91 -15.42 7.03
N ILE A 74 7.07 -14.39 7.10
CA ILE A 74 7.14 -13.25 6.19
C ILE A 74 7.99 -12.16 6.84
N PRO A 75 9.04 -11.67 6.16
CA PRO A 75 9.83 -10.58 6.68
C PRO A 75 9.00 -9.28 6.72
N PRO A 76 9.23 -8.39 7.69
CA PRO A 76 8.42 -7.17 7.88
C PRO A 76 8.53 -6.17 6.70
N ASN A 77 9.51 -6.35 5.83
CA ASN A 77 9.74 -5.52 4.63
C ASN A 77 9.39 -6.26 3.32
N ALA A 78 8.61 -7.34 3.39
CA ALA A 78 8.12 -8.02 2.20
C ALA A 78 7.23 -7.10 1.37
N ALA A 79 7.17 -7.34 0.06
CA ALA A 79 6.22 -6.65 -0.79
C ALA A 79 4.77 -6.91 -0.34
N PRO A 80 3.85 -5.93 -0.45
CA PRO A 80 2.45 -6.08 -0.05
C PRO A 80 1.73 -7.29 -0.67
N GLU A 81 2.12 -7.70 -1.87
CA GLU A 81 1.61 -8.88 -2.58
C GLU A 81 1.92 -10.18 -1.83
N VAL A 82 3.02 -10.25 -1.10
CA VAL A 82 3.36 -11.40 -0.24
C VAL A 82 2.38 -11.51 0.92
N TYR A 83 1.92 -10.39 1.48
CA TYR A 83 0.89 -10.38 2.52
C TYR A 83 -0.48 -10.81 1.98
N VAL A 84 -0.84 -10.44 0.75
CA VAL A 84 -2.05 -10.99 0.09
C VAL A 84 -1.93 -12.52 -0.05
N ALA A 85 -0.77 -13.02 -0.49
CA ALA A 85 -0.52 -14.46 -0.58
C ALA A 85 -0.60 -15.15 0.78
N ARG A 86 -0.14 -14.49 1.86
CA ARG A 86 -0.29 -14.98 3.25
C ARG A 86 -1.73 -15.11 3.65
N GLY A 87 -2.51 -14.06 3.43
CA GLY A 87 -3.93 -14.04 3.76
C GLY A 87 -4.66 -15.18 3.06
N ARG A 88 -4.41 -15.40 1.76
CA ARG A 88 -4.97 -16.53 1.01
C ARG A 88 -4.56 -17.89 1.57
N TYR A 89 -3.28 -18.07 1.89
CA TYR A 89 -2.80 -19.29 2.55
C TYR A 89 -3.55 -19.53 3.87
N LEU A 90 -3.73 -18.50 4.70
CA LEU A 90 -4.44 -18.61 5.97
C LEU A 90 -5.93 -18.96 5.75
N LEU A 91 -6.58 -18.37 4.75
CA LEU A 91 -7.96 -18.70 4.36
C LEU A 91 -8.09 -20.18 3.93
N GLU A 92 -7.14 -20.69 3.14
CA GLU A 92 -7.11 -22.11 2.75
C GLU A 92 -6.90 -23.05 3.94
N MET A 93 -6.19 -22.60 4.98
CA MET A 93 -5.97 -23.35 6.22
C MET A 93 -7.10 -23.18 7.25
N GLY A 94 -8.16 -22.44 6.92
CA GLY A 94 -9.27 -22.17 7.83
C GLY A 94 -8.98 -21.17 8.95
N LYS A 95 -7.87 -20.41 8.85
CA LYS A 95 -7.43 -19.43 9.85
C LYS A 95 -7.93 -18.03 9.51
N TYR A 96 -9.24 -17.84 9.60
CA TYR A 96 -9.91 -16.63 9.07
C TYR A 96 -9.57 -15.35 9.85
N GLU A 97 -9.52 -15.43 11.18
CA GLU A 97 -9.16 -14.26 12.00
C GLU A 97 -7.70 -13.86 11.75
N ASP A 98 -6.79 -14.82 11.61
CA ASP A 98 -5.40 -14.53 11.25
C ASP A 98 -5.33 -13.83 9.88
N ALA A 99 -6.18 -14.22 8.91
CA ALA A 99 -6.24 -13.55 7.61
C ALA A 99 -6.75 -12.10 7.72
N ARG A 100 -7.70 -11.82 8.61
CA ARG A 100 -8.13 -10.44 8.91
C ARG A 100 -7.04 -9.64 9.59
N SER A 101 -6.32 -10.24 10.54
CA SER A 101 -5.16 -9.59 11.15
C SER A 101 -4.12 -9.22 10.09
N VAL A 102 -3.87 -10.07 9.08
CA VAL A 102 -3.00 -9.70 7.95
C VAL A 102 -3.52 -8.46 7.22
N LEU A 103 -4.82 -8.38 6.94
CA LEU A 103 -5.43 -7.21 6.30
C LEU A 103 -5.25 -5.92 7.12
N GLU A 104 -5.31 -6.00 8.45
CA GLU A 104 -5.06 -4.85 9.34
C GLU A 104 -3.62 -4.35 9.26
N HIS A 105 -2.64 -5.26 9.16
CA HIS A 105 -1.23 -4.90 8.96
C HIS A 105 -0.96 -4.27 7.58
N MET A 106 -1.86 -4.46 6.62
CA MET A 106 -1.74 -3.92 5.26
C MET A 106 -2.27 -2.47 5.13
N GLN A 107 -2.48 -1.72 6.21
CA GLN A 107 -3.06 -0.37 6.17
C GLN A 107 -2.35 0.61 5.20
N HIS A 108 -1.04 0.46 4.98
CA HIS A 108 -0.26 1.30 4.04
C HIS A 108 -0.03 0.66 2.67
N ALA A 109 -0.56 -0.54 2.43
CA ALA A 109 -0.50 -1.19 1.13
C ALA A 109 -1.34 -0.43 0.08
N PRO A 110 -1.03 -0.60 -1.22
CA PRO A 110 -1.88 -0.11 -2.29
C PRO A 110 -3.36 -0.51 -2.09
N PRO A 111 -4.34 0.41 -2.29
CA PRO A 111 -5.75 0.14 -2.01
C PRO A 111 -6.27 -1.12 -2.72
N HIS A 112 -5.90 -1.33 -3.98
CA HIS A 112 -6.33 -2.51 -4.74
C HIS A 112 -5.89 -3.85 -4.11
N LEU A 113 -4.75 -3.90 -3.42
CA LEU A 113 -4.29 -5.13 -2.74
C LEU A 113 -5.03 -5.36 -1.44
N ARG A 114 -5.37 -4.31 -0.69
CA ARG A 114 -6.26 -4.42 0.47
C ARG A 114 -7.66 -4.86 0.05
N ALA A 115 -8.19 -4.28 -1.03
CA ALA A 115 -9.46 -4.66 -1.62
C ALA A 115 -9.46 -6.13 -2.04
N MET A 116 -8.40 -6.60 -2.69
CA MET A 116 -8.22 -7.99 -3.12
C MET A 116 -8.29 -8.97 -1.94
N LEU A 117 -7.54 -8.72 -0.86
CA LEU A 117 -7.57 -9.60 0.31
C LEU A 117 -8.91 -9.54 1.05
N SER A 118 -9.50 -8.34 1.20
CA SER A 118 -10.84 -8.17 1.81
C SER A 118 -11.90 -8.94 1.03
N TYR A 119 -11.84 -8.89 -0.31
CA TYR A 119 -12.72 -9.66 -1.20
C TYR A 119 -12.51 -11.17 -1.07
N ASP A 120 -11.26 -11.65 -0.96
CA ASP A 120 -10.97 -13.06 -0.75
C ASP A 120 -11.51 -13.59 0.59
N ILE A 121 -11.40 -12.79 1.66
CA ILE A 121 -11.99 -13.10 2.97
C ILE A 121 -13.51 -13.19 2.85
N ALA A 122 -14.16 -12.20 2.24
CA ALA A 122 -15.60 -12.17 2.04
C ALA A 122 -16.12 -13.37 1.23
N ASN A 123 -15.45 -13.71 0.12
CA ASN A 123 -15.79 -14.88 -0.70
C ASN A 123 -15.66 -16.18 0.09
N THR A 124 -14.67 -16.27 0.99
CA THR A 124 -14.47 -17.44 1.83
C THR A 124 -15.60 -17.58 2.85
N MET A 125 -16.02 -16.47 3.47
CA MET A 125 -17.17 -16.47 4.38
C MET A 125 -18.47 -16.86 3.66
N MET A 126 -18.69 -16.36 2.44
CA MET A 126 -19.87 -16.75 1.63
C MET A 126 -19.89 -18.23 1.29
N ARG A 127 -18.75 -18.81 0.87
CA ARG A 127 -18.67 -20.26 0.60
C ARG A 127 -19.04 -21.08 1.83
N ARG A 128 -18.48 -20.71 2.99
CA ARG A 128 -18.82 -21.39 4.25
C ARG A 128 -20.28 -21.21 4.65
N ALA A 129 -20.85 -20.02 4.44
CA ALA A 129 -22.25 -19.78 4.73
C ALA A 129 -23.14 -20.71 3.89
N ILE A 130 -22.81 -20.89 2.61
CA ILE A 130 -23.49 -21.84 1.71
C ILE A 130 -23.30 -23.28 2.22
N ASP A 131 -22.09 -23.67 2.60
CA ASP A 131 -21.84 -25.01 3.16
C ASP A 131 -22.67 -25.26 4.43
N GLU A 132 -22.83 -24.28 5.33
CA GLU A 132 -23.67 -24.41 6.52
C GLU A 132 -25.17 -24.50 6.16
N ILE A 133 -25.63 -23.75 5.14
CA ILE A 133 -27.01 -23.85 4.63
C ILE A 133 -27.28 -25.24 4.07
N ASP A 134 -26.37 -25.78 3.26
CA ASP A 134 -26.48 -27.12 2.67
C ASP A 134 -26.53 -28.23 3.75
N ASN A 135 -25.99 -27.96 4.93
CA ASN A 135 -26.02 -28.86 6.09
C ASN A 135 -27.19 -28.57 7.07
N ASP A 136 -28.20 -27.81 6.65
CA ASP A 136 -29.38 -27.42 7.45
C ASP A 136 -29.02 -26.63 8.73
N ALA A 137 -27.82 -26.01 8.75
CA ALA A 137 -27.29 -25.26 9.88
C ALA A 137 -27.47 -23.74 9.68
N LEU A 138 -28.70 -23.32 9.40
CA LEU A 138 -29.02 -21.93 9.02
C LEU A 138 -28.55 -20.89 10.06
N GLU A 139 -28.70 -21.18 11.35
CA GLU A 139 -28.26 -20.25 12.41
C GLU A 139 -26.76 -19.95 12.35
N LYS A 140 -25.94 -20.89 11.87
CA LYS A 140 -24.48 -20.72 11.72
C LYS A 140 -24.10 -19.97 10.45
N SER A 141 -24.95 -20.02 9.41
CA SER A 141 -24.66 -19.34 8.15
C SER A 141 -24.84 -17.83 8.27
N ILE A 142 -25.86 -17.38 9.00
CA ILE A 142 -26.20 -15.97 9.17
C ILE A 142 -25.01 -15.07 9.56
N PRO A 143 -24.25 -15.33 10.65
CA PRO A 143 -23.11 -14.49 11.02
C PRO A 143 -21.99 -14.50 9.96
N LEU A 144 -21.84 -15.59 9.20
CA LEU A 144 -20.89 -15.65 8.08
C LEU A 144 -21.31 -14.72 6.94
N VAL A 145 -22.61 -14.63 6.62
CA VAL A 145 -23.12 -13.70 5.60
C VAL A 145 -22.93 -12.24 6.01
N ILE A 146 -23.23 -11.92 7.27
CA ILE A 146 -23.03 -10.56 7.82
C ILE A 146 -21.55 -10.17 7.73
N SER A 147 -20.67 -11.07 8.15
CA SER A 147 -19.23 -10.85 8.05
C SER A 147 -18.78 -10.66 6.59
N ALA A 148 -19.27 -11.48 5.66
CA ALA A 148 -18.98 -11.33 4.24
C ALA A 148 -19.42 -9.96 3.70
N LYS A 149 -20.62 -9.48 4.06
CA LYS A 149 -21.12 -8.14 3.66
C LYS A 149 -20.18 -7.03 4.12
N GLN A 150 -19.71 -7.10 5.37
CA GLN A 150 -18.77 -6.11 5.92
C GLN A 150 -17.45 -6.13 5.14
N ASP A 151 -16.90 -7.31 4.89
CA ASP A 151 -15.64 -7.48 4.16
C ASP A 151 -15.76 -7.08 2.66
N TYR A 152 -16.92 -7.28 2.02
CA TYR A 152 -17.19 -6.76 0.66
C TYR A 152 -17.31 -5.23 0.64
N ARG A 153 -18.01 -4.64 1.61
CA ARG A 153 -18.11 -3.17 1.73
C ARG A 153 -16.73 -2.55 1.94
N ARG A 154 -15.89 -3.19 2.76
CA ARG A 154 -14.49 -2.78 2.95
C ARG A 154 -13.69 -2.90 1.65
N ALA A 155 -13.87 -3.97 0.87
CA ALA A 155 -13.23 -4.12 -0.44
C ALA A 155 -13.64 -2.99 -1.40
N LEU A 156 -14.94 -2.68 -1.50
CA LEU A 156 -15.46 -1.62 -2.36
C LEU A 156 -15.07 -0.20 -1.92
N LYS A 157 -14.78 0.00 -0.63
CA LYS A 157 -14.21 1.26 -0.16
C LYS A 157 -12.81 1.51 -0.74
N ASP A 158 -12.02 0.44 -0.91
CA ASP A 158 -10.67 0.50 -1.45
C ASP A 158 -10.63 0.39 -3.00
N ASP A 159 -11.60 -0.31 -3.62
CA ASP A 159 -11.75 -0.43 -5.08
C ASP A 159 -13.24 -0.26 -5.51
N PRO A 160 -13.73 0.99 -5.65
CA PRO A 160 -15.14 1.27 -5.88
C PRO A 160 -15.63 0.98 -7.30
N LEU A 161 -14.72 0.71 -8.25
CA LEU A 161 -15.08 0.45 -9.65
C LEU A 161 -15.15 -1.04 -9.97
N ASN A 162 -14.71 -1.91 -9.05
CA ASN A 162 -14.71 -3.35 -9.24
C ASN A 162 -16.14 -3.92 -9.35
N TRP A 163 -16.48 -4.44 -10.52
CA TRP A 163 -17.82 -4.96 -10.77
C TRP A 163 -18.08 -6.29 -10.06
N ASP A 164 -17.08 -7.17 -9.99
CA ASP A 164 -17.20 -8.48 -9.34
C ASP A 164 -17.49 -8.31 -7.83
N MET A 165 -16.84 -7.36 -7.17
CA MET A 165 -17.09 -7.03 -5.77
C MET A 165 -18.52 -6.51 -5.55
N LYS A 166 -19.03 -5.67 -6.45
CA LYS A 166 -20.41 -5.15 -6.37
C LYS A 166 -21.43 -6.26 -6.56
N PHE A 167 -21.21 -7.10 -7.56
CA PHE A 167 -22.08 -8.24 -7.85
C PHE A 167 -22.13 -9.20 -6.67
N ASN A 168 -20.98 -9.59 -6.11
CA ASN A 168 -20.94 -10.50 -4.96
C ASN A 168 -21.55 -9.89 -3.70
N LEU A 169 -21.41 -8.58 -3.48
CA LEU A 169 -22.11 -7.91 -2.38
C LEU A 169 -23.63 -7.95 -2.58
N ASP A 170 -24.14 -7.69 -3.78
CA ASP A 170 -25.58 -7.77 -4.07
C ASP A 170 -26.12 -9.20 -3.83
N VAL A 171 -25.38 -10.24 -4.22
CA VAL A 171 -25.71 -11.63 -3.90
C VAL A 171 -25.76 -11.84 -2.38
N ALA A 172 -24.75 -11.38 -1.63
CA ALA A 172 -24.71 -11.52 -0.18
C ALA A 172 -25.86 -10.78 0.53
N MET A 173 -26.23 -9.59 0.02
CA MET A 173 -27.35 -8.81 0.57
C MET A 173 -28.70 -9.51 0.37
N ARG A 174 -28.89 -10.21 -0.75
CA ARG A 174 -30.12 -11.00 -1.00
C ARG A 174 -30.22 -12.22 -0.10
N MET A 175 -29.09 -12.86 0.20
CA MET A 175 -29.07 -14.06 1.03
C MET A 175 -29.57 -13.81 2.45
N VAL A 176 -29.28 -12.65 3.06
CA VAL A 176 -29.79 -12.32 4.41
C VAL A 176 -31.29 -12.03 4.40
N ARG A 177 -31.79 -11.34 3.36
CA ARG A 177 -33.22 -10.98 3.27
C ARG A 177 -34.13 -12.21 3.28
N ASP A 178 -33.68 -13.30 2.68
CA ASP A 178 -34.44 -14.54 2.62
C ASP A 178 -34.42 -15.30 3.98
N PHE A 179 -33.62 -14.85 4.97
CA PHE A 179 -33.49 -15.43 6.32
C PHE A 179 -33.52 -14.35 7.42
N PRO A 180 -34.69 -13.75 7.73
CA PRO A 180 -34.82 -12.51 8.51
C PRO A 180 -34.47 -12.60 10.01
N ALA A 181 -33.94 -13.72 10.50
CA ALA A 181 -33.70 -13.93 11.94
C ALA A 181 -32.63 -13.01 12.57
N ALA A 182 -31.84 -12.27 11.78
CA ALA A 182 -30.73 -11.44 12.30
C ALA A 182 -30.66 -10.00 11.78
N GLU A 183 -31.66 -9.48 11.06
CA GLU A 183 -31.62 -8.09 10.57
C GLU A 183 -31.93 -7.03 11.63
N GLN A 184 -31.96 -7.36 12.92
CA GLN A 184 -32.33 -6.39 13.96
C GLN A 184 -31.24 -5.40 14.38
N GLU A 185 -29.98 -5.49 13.91
CA GLU A 185 -28.94 -4.52 14.33
C GLU A 185 -28.05 -3.91 13.23
N GLU A 186 -28.19 -4.27 11.95
CA GLU A 186 -27.41 -3.66 10.87
C GLU A 186 -28.23 -2.68 10.02
N GLY A 187 -29.06 -1.88 10.68
CA GLY A 187 -29.54 -0.65 10.11
C GLY A 187 -28.36 0.30 9.98
N ASP A 188 -28.13 0.82 8.76
CA ASP A 188 -27.48 2.11 8.58
C ASP A 188 -28.17 3.11 9.53
N SER A 189 -27.64 3.24 10.75
CA SER A 189 -27.80 4.46 11.50
C SER A 189 -26.93 5.48 10.81
N LEU A 190 -27.39 5.96 9.65
CA LEU A 190 -27.27 7.38 9.37
C LEU A 190 -27.62 8.05 10.70
N PRO A 191 -26.75 8.90 11.29
CA PRO A 191 -27.14 9.62 12.48
C PRO A 191 -28.47 10.27 12.10
N ALA A 192 -29.54 9.84 12.76
CA ALA A 192 -30.83 10.44 12.55
C ALA A 192 -30.62 11.91 12.86
N THR A 193 -30.46 12.73 11.82
CA THR A 193 -30.35 14.17 11.96
C THR A 193 -31.69 14.58 12.53
N LYS A 194 -31.70 14.66 13.85
CA LYS A 194 -32.82 15.02 14.68
C LYS A 194 -33.06 16.49 14.42
N LYS A 195 -33.79 16.79 13.34
CA LYS A 195 -34.44 18.06 12.96
C LYS A 195 -34.57 18.07 11.44
N LEU A 196 -35.72 17.66 10.89
CA LEU A 196 -36.21 18.12 9.59
C LEU A 196 -37.69 17.71 9.36
N TRP A 197 -38.52 17.77 10.40
CA TRP A 197 -39.98 17.87 10.23
C TRP A 197 -40.46 19.16 10.92
N PRO A 198 -40.54 20.28 10.19
CA PRO A 198 -41.24 21.47 10.68
C PRO A 198 -42.75 21.26 10.42
N ASN A 199 -43.51 21.04 11.49
CA ASN A 199 -44.96 21.26 11.59
C ASN A 199 -45.81 20.73 10.41
N MET A 200 -46.14 19.44 10.42
CA MET A 200 -47.36 18.99 9.75
C MET A 200 -48.54 19.37 10.67
N PRO A 201 -49.39 20.36 10.33
CA PRO A 201 -50.46 20.78 11.21
C PRO A 201 -51.48 19.65 11.34
N GLY A 202 -51.84 19.37 12.60
CA GLY A 202 -52.74 18.30 12.98
C GLY A 202 -54.11 18.41 12.31
N GLN A 203 -54.62 17.24 11.95
CA GLN A 203 -55.95 16.99 11.44
C GLN A 203 -57.01 17.65 12.34
N PRO A 204 -57.91 18.51 11.82
CA PRO A 204 -58.92 19.15 12.67
C PRO A 204 -59.91 18.10 13.17
N GLN A 205 -59.99 17.96 14.50
CA GLN A 205 -61.10 17.26 15.15
C GLN A 205 -62.39 18.01 14.83
N GLY A 206 -63.34 17.30 14.19
CA GLY A 206 -64.69 17.81 13.97
C GLY A 206 -65.33 18.21 15.30
N LEU A 207 -65.82 19.44 15.36
CA LEU A 207 -66.63 20.01 16.43
C LEU A 207 -68.09 19.47 16.34
N PRO A 208 -68.91 19.63 17.41
CA PRO A 208 -69.81 18.62 17.99
C PRO A 208 -71.07 18.28 17.19
#